data_AF-A0A920T4S6-F1
#
_entry.id   AF-A0A920T4S6-F1
#
_cell.length_a   1.000
_cell.length_b   1.000
_cell.length_c   1.000
_cell.angle_alpha   90.00
_cell.angle_beta   90.00
_cell.angle_gamma   90.00
#
_symmetry.space_group_name_H-M   'P 1'
#
loop_
_entity.id
_entity.type
_entity.pdbx_description
1 polymer ?
#
loop_
_entity_poly.entity_id
_entity_poly.type
_entity_poly.pdbx_seq_one_letter_code
_entity_poly.pdbx_strand_id
1 'polypeptide(L)'
;MFCQVLGGVAGVVVANIIFDLSIISISENVRLTRGVFISEIIATVGLLNTILLVGKQRTELVAVAVGMYIGAAYWFTSSTSFSNPAVTIARTLSDTFTGISPSDVLPFVIAQFIGTLIVSLLYKFVYE
;
A
#
# COMPACT_ATOMS: atom_id res chain seq x y z
N MET A 1 11.99 7.70 -1.79
CA MET A 1 11.80 6.73 -0.68
C MET A 1 11.93 7.39 0.69
N PHE A 2 13.08 7.95 1.08
CA PHE A 2 13.28 8.56 2.41
C PHE A 2 12.18 9.58 2.80
N CYS A 3 11.88 10.55 1.94
CA CYS A 3 10.81 11.53 2.19
C CYS A 3 9.42 10.90 2.33
N GLN A 4 9.14 9.81 1.60
CA GLN A 4 7.85 9.11 1.70
C GLN A 4 7.71 8.39 3.06
N VAL A 5 8.79 7.78 3.54
CA VAL A 5 8.81 7.15 4.87
C VAL A 5 8.64 8.22 5.94
N LEU A 6 9.40 9.31 5.90
CA LEU A 6 9.24 10.41 6.87
C LEU A 6 7.82 11.00 6.85
N GLY A 7 7.25 11.22 5.66
CA GLY A 7 5.86 11.69 5.54
C GLY A 7 4.86 10.69 6.11
N GLY A 8 5.05 9.39 5.87
CA GLY A 8 4.22 8.33 6.44
C GLY A 8 4.31 8.25 7.96
N VAL A 9 5.52 8.36 8.52
CA VAL A 9 5.75 8.40 9.97
C VAL A 9 5.07 9.62 10.59
N ALA A 10 5.23 10.79 9.98
CA ALA A 10 4.54 12.01 10.43
C ALA A 10 3.02 11.85 10.40
N GLY A 11 2.47 11.24 9.34
CA GLY A 11 1.04 10.93 9.25
C GLY A 11 0.55 9.98 10.34
N VAL A 12 1.31 8.93 10.65
CA VAL A 12 1.03 7.99 11.75
C VAL A 12 1.04 8.69 13.10
N VAL A 13 2.05 9.54 13.36
CA VAL A 13 2.14 10.35 14.58
C VAL A 13 0.90 11.23 14.74
N VAL A 14 0.52 11.96 13.69
CA VAL A 14 -0.67 12.83 13.70
C VAL A 14 -1.94 12.00 13.93
N ALA A 15 -2.08 10.85 13.27
CA ALA A 15 -3.23 9.97 13.46
C ALA A 15 -3.33 9.47 14.92
N ASN A 16 -2.23 8.97 15.50
CA ASN A 16 -2.21 8.51 16.88
C ASN A 16 -2.62 9.62 17.85
N ILE A 17 -2.16 10.86 17.63
CA ILE A 17 -2.56 12.03 18.44
C ILE A 17 -4.06 12.32 18.30
N ILE A 18 -4.62 12.30 17.09
CA ILE A 18 -6.05 12.54 16.84
C ILE A 18 -6.93 11.53 17.59
N PHE A 19 -6.44 10.29 17.76
CA PHE A 19 -7.16 9.21 18.42
C PHE A 19 -6.78 9.01 19.90
N ASP A 20 -6.07 9.96 20.51
CA ASP A 20 -5.63 9.90 21.93
C ASP A 20 -4.83 8.62 22.27
N LEU A 21 -3.97 8.20 21.34
CA LEU A 21 -3.08 7.07 21.48
C LEU A 21 -1.64 7.52 21.76
N SER A 22 -0.79 6.58 22.20
CA SER A 22 0.66 6.79 22.25
C SER A 22 1.19 7.26 20.89
N ILE A 23 2.01 8.32 20.90
CA ILE A 23 2.55 8.97 19.68
C ILE A 23 3.16 7.94 18.71
N ILE A 24 3.90 6.98 19.26
CA ILE A 24 4.41 5.81 18.56
C ILE A 24 4.06 4.57 19.39
N SER A 25 3.54 3.53 18.73
CA SER A 25 3.34 2.21 19.31
C SER A 25 3.72 1.15 18.29
N ILE A 26 4.59 0.20 18.64
CA ILE A 26 4.98 -0.86 17.71
C ILE A 26 3.80 -1.84 17.58
N SER A 27 3.32 -2.02 16.35
CA SER A 27 2.19 -2.89 16.07
C SER A 27 2.52 -4.37 16.31
N GLU A 28 1.62 -5.08 16.99
CA GLU A 28 1.69 -6.55 17.17
C GLU A 28 0.82 -7.32 16.16
N ASN A 29 0.10 -6.60 15.28
CA ASN A 29 -0.80 -7.17 14.29
C ASN A 29 -0.07 -8.02 13.24
N VAL A 30 -0.03 -9.34 13.45
CA VAL A 30 0.39 -10.31 12.43
C VAL A 30 -0.71 -10.44 11.38
N ARG A 31 -0.41 -10.06 10.15
CA ARG A 31 -1.35 -10.05 9.01
C ARG A 31 -1.02 -11.11 7.98
N LEU A 32 0.24 -11.56 7.91
CA LEU A 32 0.70 -12.38 6.80
C LEU A 32 0.02 -13.74 6.80
N THR A 33 -0.75 -13.97 5.74
CA THR A 33 -1.24 -15.28 5.33
C THR A 33 -0.98 -15.43 3.83
N ARG A 34 -1.11 -16.65 3.31
CA ARG A 34 -0.96 -16.89 1.87
C ARG A 34 -1.96 -16.07 1.05
N GLY A 35 -3.19 -15.94 1.54
CA GLY A 35 -4.24 -15.12 0.92
C GLY A 35 -3.90 -13.63 0.92
N VAL A 36 -3.44 -13.11 2.05
CA VAL A 36 -3.01 -11.70 2.19
C VAL A 36 -1.83 -11.38 1.28
N PHE A 37 -0.84 -12.27 1.19
CA PHE A 37 0.31 -12.07 0.30
C PHE A 37 -0.11 -11.98 -1.17
N ILE A 38 -0.95 -12.90 -1.65
CA ILE A 38 -1.47 -12.88 -3.03
C ILE A 38 -2.35 -11.63 -3.26
N SER A 39 -3.18 -11.30 -2.27
CA SER A 39 -4.05 -10.14 -2.30
C SER A 39 -3.25 -8.84 -2.45
N GLU A 40 -2.10 -8.74 -1.79
CA GLU A 40 -1.23 -7.56 -1.85
C GLU A 40 -0.54 -7.41 -3.22
N ILE A 41 -0.20 -8.53 -3.88
CA ILE A 41 0.24 -8.54 -5.29
C ILE A 41 -0.88 -7.95 -6.17
N ILE A 42 -2.11 -8.47 -6.04
CA ILE A 42 -3.26 -8.04 -6.85
C ILE A 42 -3.55 -6.54 -6.64
N ALA A 43 -3.53 -6.09 -5.38
CA ALA A 43 -3.73 -4.69 -5.02
C ALA A 43 -2.68 -3.78 -5.69
N THR A 44 -1.41 -4.19 -5.67
CA THR A 44 -0.32 -3.42 -6.28
C THR A 44 -0.42 -3.43 -7.81
N VAL A 45 -0.78 -4.56 -8.42
CA VAL A 45 -0.98 -4.68 -9.88
C VAL A 45 -2.09 -3.73 -10.34
N GLY A 46 -3.25 -3.74 -9.69
CA GLY A 46 -4.35 -2.88 -10.10
C GLY A 46 -4.07 -1.40 -9.85
N LEU A 47 -3.36 -1.05 -8.77
CA LEU A 47 -2.98 0.35 -8.50
C LEU A 47 -2.07 0.89 -9.61
N LEU A 48 -1.00 0.17 -9.95
CA LEU A 48 -0.05 0.63 -10.96
C LEU A 48 -0.67 0.65 -12.36
N ASN A 49 -1.51 -0.34 -12.72
CA ASN A 49 -2.28 -0.29 -13.96
C ASN A 49 -3.23 0.90 -14.01
N THR A 50 -3.90 1.23 -12.90
CA THR A 50 -4.76 2.42 -12.80
C THR A 50 -3.95 3.69 -13.09
N ILE A 51 -2.78 3.84 -12.47
CA ILE A 51 -1.89 4.98 -12.69
C ILE A 51 -1.46 5.07 -14.17
N LEU A 52 -0.97 3.96 -14.74
CA LEU A 52 -0.41 3.95 -16.09
C LEU A 52 -1.47 4.15 -17.18
N LEU A 53 -2.58 3.42 -17.12
CA LEU A 53 -3.60 3.43 -18.16
C LEU A 53 -4.42 4.73 -18.15
N VAL A 54 -4.78 5.22 -16.97
CA VAL A 54 -5.44 6.54 -16.85
C VAL A 54 -4.45 7.63 -17.23
N GLY A 55 -3.19 7.54 -16.78
CA GLY A 55 -2.14 8.51 -17.10
C GLY A 55 -1.87 8.64 -18.59
N LYS A 56 -1.92 7.54 -19.35
CA LYS A 56 -1.79 7.53 -20.82
C LYS A 56 -2.91 8.27 -21.54
N GLN A 57 -4.12 8.28 -21.00
CA GLN A 57 -5.30 8.86 -21.68
C GLN A 57 -5.66 10.27 -21.16
N ARG A 58 -5.67 10.44 -19.84
CA ARG A 58 -6.15 11.63 -19.12
C ARG A 58 -5.40 11.80 -17.81
N THR A 59 -4.23 12.41 -17.87
CA THR A 59 -3.33 12.58 -16.71
C THR A 59 -4.01 13.34 -15.56
N GLU A 60 -4.93 14.26 -15.86
CA GLU A 60 -5.71 15.02 -14.89
C GLU A 60 -6.65 14.15 -14.04
N LEU A 61 -7.04 12.96 -14.51
CA LEU A 61 -7.91 12.03 -13.78
C LEU A 61 -7.15 11.04 -12.90
N VAL A 62 -5.82 10.97 -12.98
CA VAL A 62 -5.01 9.97 -12.27
C VAL A 62 -5.24 10.05 -10.76
N ALA A 63 -5.26 11.26 -10.18
CA ALA A 63 -5.45 11.43 -8.74
C ALA A 63 -6.79 10.85 -8.26
N VAL A 64 -7.88 11.13 -8.98
CA VAL A 64 -9.22 10.63 -8.66
C VAL A 64 -9.27 9.12 -8.84
N ALA A 65 -8.71 8.60 -9.94
CA ALA A 65 -8.68 7.18 -10.23
C ALA A 65 -7.90 6.38 -9.16
N VAL A 66 -6.74 6.90 -8.72
CA VAL A 66 -5.95 6.30 -7.64
C VAL A 66 -6.75 6.27 -6.34
N GLY A 67 -7.41 7.37 -5.97
CA GLY A 67 -8.25 7.43 -4.78
C GLY A 67 -9.41 6.41 -4.83
N MET A 68 -10.10 6.31 -5.96
CA MET A 68 -11.16 5.32 -6.17
C MET A 68 -10.63 3.89 -6.11
N TYR A 69 -9.47 3.61 -6.71
CA TYR A 69 -8.87 2.28 -6.69
C TYR A 69 -8.48 1.86 -5.28
N ILE A 70 -7.76 2.71 -4.53
CA ILE A 70 -7.37 2.41 -3.14
C ILE A 70 -8.62 2.22 -2.27
N GLY A 71 -9.63 3.08 -2.43
CA GLY A 71 -10.91 2.94 -1.75
C GLY A 71 -11.57 1.60 -2.03
N ALA A 72 -11.66 1.18 -3.30
CA ALA A 72 -12.21 -0.13 -3.67
C ALA A 72 -11.33 -1.29 -3.15
N ALA A 73 -10.01 -1.21 -3.33
CA ALA A 73 -9.06 -2.24 -2.94
C ALA A 73 -9.07 -2.47 -1.43
N TYR A 74 -9.25 -1.43 -0.62
CA TYR A 74 -9.47 -1.57 0.82
C TYR A 74 -10.63 -2.54 1.15
N TRP A 75 -11.68 -2.57 0.35
CA TRP A 75 -12.85 -3.44 0.54
C TRP A 75 -12.73 -4.82 -0.10
N PHE A 76 -12.20 -4.92 -1.33
CA PHE A 76 -12.19 -6.20 -2.05
C PHE A 76 -10.92 -7.04 -1.81
N THR A 77 -9.86 -6.46 -1.22
CA THR A 77 -8.59 -7.16 -0.94
C THR A 77 -8.53 -7.57 0.52
N SER A 78 -8.07 -8.78 0.80
CA SER A 78 -7.87 -9.26 2.18
C SER A 78 -6.65 -8.64 2.86
N SER A 79 -5.74 -8.02 2.08
CA SER A 79 -4.55 -7.33 2.61
C SER A 79 -4.82 -5.90 3.08
N THR A 80 -5.99 -5.33 2.77
CA THR A 80 -6.33 -3.90 2.91
C THR A 80 -5.44 -2.95 2.09
N SER A 81 -4.93 -3.45 0.96
CA SER A 81 -4.25 -2.67 -0.10
C SER A 81 -3.15 -1.73 0.41
N PHE A 82 -2.11 -2.27 1.06
CA PHE A 82 -0.99 -1.43 1.50
C PHE A 82 -0.29 -0.80 0.29
N SER A 83 -0.01 -1.62 -0.73
CA SER A 83 0.46 -1.32 -2.09
C SER A 83 1.60 -0.29 -2.17
N ASN A 84 2.35 -0.13 -1.08
CA ASN A 84 3.31 0.94 -0.89
C ASN A 84 4.27 0.59 0.26
N PRO A 85 5.58 0.41 -0.02
CA PRO A 85 6.56 0.07 1.00
C PRO A 85 6.67 1.13 2.11
N ALA A 86 6.55 2.42 1.80
CA ALA A 86 6.68 3.49 2.79
C ALA A 86 5.51 3.50 3.78
N VAL A 87 4.28 3.28 3.28
CA VAL A 87 3.08 3.14 4.12
C VAL A 87 3.17 1.88 4.97
N THR A 88 3.67 0.78 4.40
CA THR A 88 3.88 -0.50 5.11
C THR A 88 4.84 -0.32 6.29
N ILE A 89 5.95 0.38 6.08
CA ILE A 89 6.91 0.69 7.15
C ILE A 89 6.26 1.60 8.20
N ALA A 90 5.63 2.71 7.78
CA ALA A 90 5.07 3.67 8.73
C ALA A 90 4.00 3.05 9.64
N ARG A 91 3.14 2.18 9.09
CA ARG A 91 2.07 1.51 9.85
C ARG A 91 2.58 0.50 10.88
N THR A 92 3.88 0.20 10.93
CA THR A 92 4.46 -0.54 12.07
C THR A 92 4.47 0.29 13.36
N LEU A 93 4.34 1.61 13.28
CA LEU A 93 4.43 2.55 14.40
C LEU A 93 3.06 2.96 14.97
N SER A 94 2.00 2.24 14.60
CA SER A 94 0.65 2.39 15.19
C SER A 94 0.04 1.01 15.43
N ASP A 95 -0.16 0.65 16.69
CA ASP A 95 -0.82 -0.60 17.08
C ASP A 95 -2.35 -0.42 17.14
N THR A 96 -2.96 -0.34 15.95
CA THR A 96 -4.42 -0.23 15.76
C THR A 96 -4.88 -1.27 14.74
N PHE A 97 -6.16 -1.29 14.36
CA PHE A 97 -6.64 -2.16 13.26
C PHE A 97 -5.91 -1.92 11.92
N THR A 98 -5.28 -0.74 11.78
CA THR A 98 -4.44 -0.40 10.64
C THR A 98 -2.97 -0.85 10.81
N GLY A 99 -2.55 -1.28 11.98
CA GLY A 99 -1.17 -1.70 12.23
C GLY A 99 -0.75 -2.94 11.43
N ILE A 100 0.57 -3.09 11.29
CA ILE A 100 1.23 -4.31 10.79
C ILE A 100 2.47 -4.61 11.62
N SER A 101 2.67 -5.87 12.01
CA SER A 101 3.88 -6.33 12.69
C SER A 101 5.13 -6.05 11.84
N PRO A 102 6.24 -5.57 12.44
CA PRO A 102 7.51 -5.42 11.73
C PRO A 102 7.98 -6.68 10.99
N SER A 103 7.63 -7.88 11.50
CA SER A 103 7.96 -9.17 10.85
C SER A 103 7.32 -9.33 9.47
N ASP A 104 6.18 -8.67 9.22
CA ASP A 104 5.37 -8.86 8.03
C ASP A 104 5.69 -7.82 6.94
N VAL A 105 6.47 -6.79 7.27
CA VAL A 105 6.86 -5.72 6.34
C VAL A 105 7.59 -6.28 5.12
N LEU A 106 8.63 -7.10 5.34
CA LEU A 106 9.43 -7.63 4.24
C LEU A 106 8.59 -8.51 3.29
N PRO A 107 7.77 -9.46 3.78
CA PRO A 107 6.80 -10.17 2.94
C PRO A 107 5.86 -9.28 2.12
N PHE A 108 5.27 -8.22 2.72
CA PHE A 108 4.42 -7.28 1.99
C PHE A 108 5.18 -6.52 0.91
N VAL A 109 6.39 -6.05 1.22
CA VAL A 109 7.26 -5.37 0.25
C VAL A 109 7.61 -6.30 -0.92
N ILE A 110 7.91 -7.58 -0.66
CA ILE A 110 8.15 -8.58 -1.71
C ILE A 110 6.90 -8.74 -2.61
N ALA A 111 5.71 -8.85 -2.02
CA ALA A 111 4.46 -8.92 -2.80
C ALA A 111 4.26 -7.67 -3.69
N GLN A 112 4.52 -6.49 -3.16
CA GLN A 112 4.44 -5.23 -3.91
C GLN A 112 5.46 -5.16 -5.06
N PHE A 113 6.69 -5.65 -4.85
CA PHE A 113 7.68 -5.77 -5.92
C PHE A 113 7.27 -6.77 -7.01
N ILE A 114 6.69 -7.91 -6.63
CA ILE A 114 6.14 -8.87 -7.60
C ILE A 114 5.03 -8.21 -8.43
N GLY A 115 4.10 -7.49 -7.78
CA GLY A 115 3.06 -6.75 -8.49
C GLY A 115 3.62 -5.70 -9.45
N THR A 116 4.66 -4.98 -9.04
CA THR A 116 5.38 -4.01 -9.89
C THR A 116 6.03 -4.68 -11.10
N LEU A 117 6.65 -5.85 -10.92
CA LEU A 117 7.26 -6.62 -12.00
C LEU A 117 6.21 -7.08 -13.00
N ILE A 118 5.07 -7.61 -12.52
CA ILE A 118 3.96 -8.03 -13.39
C ILE A 118 3.48 -6.86 -14.25
N VAL A 119 3.25 -5.68 -13.66
CA VAL A 119 2.79 -4.51 -14.40
C VAL A 119 3.85 -4.00 -15.39
N SER A 120 5.13 -4.02 -15.00
CA SER A 120 6.22 -3.66 -15.92
C SER A 120 6.25 -4.55 -17.16
N LEU A 121 6.02 -5.86 -16.99
CA LEU A 121 5.93 -6.81 -18.10
C LEU A 121 4.68 -6.58 -18.95
N LEU A 122 3.51 -6.42 -18.33
CA LEU A 122 2.26 -6.11 -19.04
C LEU A 122 2.40 -4.83 -19.86
N TYR A 123 3.01 -3.79 -19.27
CA TYR A 123 3.25 -2.54 -19.96
C TYR A 123 4.07 -2.75 -21.23
N LYS A 124 5.22 -3.42 -21.11
CA LYS A 124 6.15 -3.65 -22.22
C LYS A 124 5.58 -4.54 -23.33
N PHE A 125 4.79 -5.55 -22.99
CA PHE A 125 4.37 -6.58 -23.96
C PHE A 125 2.93 -6.45 -24.44
N VAL A 126 2.10 -5.61 -23.81
CA VAL A 126 0.67 -5.49 -24.11
C VAL A 126 0.25 -4.04 -24.35
N TYR A 127 0.78 -3.08 -23.59
CA TYR A 127 0.32 -1.68 -23.64
C TYR A 127 1.23 -0.74 -24.43
N GLU A 128 2.45 -1.18 -24.74
CA GLU A 128 3.42 -0.55 -25.63
C GLU A 128 3.35 -1.22 -27.00
#